data_AF-A0A146FRN4-F1
#
_entry.id   AF-A0A146FRN4-F1
#
_cell.length_a   1.000
_cell.length_b   1.000
_cell.length_c   1.000
_cell.angle_alpha   90.00
_cell.angle_beta   90.00
_cell.angle_gamma   90.00
#
_symmetry.space_group_name_H-M   'P 1'
#
loop_
_entity.id
_entity.type
_entity.pdbx_description
1 polymer ?
#
loop_
_entity_poly.entity_id
_entity_poly.type
_entity_poly.pdbx_seq_one_letter_code
_entity_poly.pdbx_strand_id
1 'polypeptide(L)'
;MSQSNIEGQKKAIAVSAAVQQSDNMAHALAGAGGGILSMLLTYPLITLSTRAQVESKRAHSTTYDAIRRIIQREGVSGLYSGLESALFGISVTNFVYYYWYEWTRSAFEKAAARAGRSSKKLTTAESMIAGAIAGSATVLITNPIWVVNTRMTARKSESEQETLPGTPPKKSRASTISTLLDLLRQEGPKALFAGVLPALILVINPILQYTIFEQLKNIVERRRRMTPKDAFYLGALGKILATSITYPYITVKSRMHVASKDGPKESLNGSLKRIVKEEGFVGLYRGIGPKVTQSAITAAFLFGFKDVLYDLMVSLRKRNRAISK
;
A
#
# COMPACT_ATOMS: atom_id res chain seq x y z
N MET A 1 21.09 33.45 -42.44
CA MET A 1 20.51 32.23 -41.86
C MET A 1 19.05 32.52 -41.53
N SER A 2 18.12 31.96 -42.30
CA SER A 2 16.71 32.39 -42.38
C SER A 2 15.90 32.06 -41.13
N GLN A 3 15.00 32.97 -40.73
CA GLN A 3 14.05 32.80 -39.61
C GLN A 3 13.19 31.52 -39.72
N SER A 4 13.00 30.98 -40.93
CA SER A 4 12.25 29.73 -41.16
C SER A 4 12.91 28.49 -40.52
N ASN A 5 14.25 28.46 -40.39
CA ASN A 5 14.96 27.36 -39.74
C ASN A 5 14.78 27.38 -38.21
N ILE A 6 14.60 28.56 -37.62
CA ILE A 6 14.41 28.74 -36.17
C ILE A 6 12.97 28.35 -35.77
N GLU A 7 11.98 28.71 -36.59
CA GLU A 7 10.59 28.27 -36.39
C GLU A 7 10.41 26.77 -36.60
N GLY A 8 11.08 26.18 -37.62
CA GLY A 8 11.09 24.74 -37.86
C GLY A 8 11.66 23.94 -36.68
N GLN A 9 12.78 24.39 -36.10
CA GLN A 9 13.36 23.78 -34.89
C GLN A 9 12.46 23.93 -33.66
N LYS A 10 11.88 25.11 -33.42
CA LYS A 10 10.94 25.32 -32.30
C LYS A 10 9.71 24.41 -32.41
N LYS A 11 9.18 24.23 -33.62
CA LYS A 11 8.03 23.35 -33.88
C LYS A 11 8.40 21.87 -33.69
N ALA A 12 9.59 21.44 -34.12
CA ALA A 12 10.08 20.08 -33.90
C ALA A 12 10.32 19.77 -32.41
N ILE A 13 10.87 20.72 -31.65
CA ILE A 13 11.06 20.60 -30.20
C ILE A 13 9.72 20.55 -29.47
N ALA A 14 8.75 21.39 -29.85
CA ALA A 14 7.40 21.37 -29.28
C ALA A 14 6.66 20.06 -29.59
N VAL A 15 6.80 19.52 -30.81
CA VAL A 15 6.23 18.22 -31.19
C VAL A 15 6.91 17.08 -30.42
N SER A 16 8.24 17.10 -30.27
CA SER A 16 8.96 16.11 -29.47
C SER A 16 8.57 16.15 -27.99
N ALA A 17 8.39 17.35 -27.43
CA ALA A 17 7.93 17.54 -26.06
C ALA A 17 6.47 17.06 -25.87
N ALA A 18 5.59 17.35 -26.83
CA ALA A 18 4.20 16.88 -26.81
C ALA A 18 4.10 15.36 -26.98
N VAL A 19 4.96 14.75 -27.80
CA VAL A 19 5.04 13.29 -27.94
C VAL A 19 5.55 12.66 -26.64
N GLN A 20 6.63 13.18 -26.05
CA GLN A 20 7.16 12.72 -24.76
C GLN A 20 6.14 12.87 -23.63
N GLN A 21 5.41 13.99 -23.58
CA GLN A 21 4.34 14.22 -22.62
C GLN A 21 3.18 13.22 -22.82
N SER A 22 2.79 12.94 -24.07
CA SER A 22 1.76 11.95 -24.38
C SER A 22 2.15 10.52 -24.03
N ASP A 23 3.43 10.15 -24.22
CA ASP A 23 3.96 8.83 -23.85
C ASP A 23 4.05 8.70 -22.32
N ASN A 24 4.47 9.75 -21.62
CA ASN A 24 4.48 9.79 -20.15
C ASN A 24 3.06 9.65 -19.58
N MET A 25 2.05 10.29 -20.19
CA MET A 25 0.65 10.15 -19.80
C MET A 25 0.12 8.73 -20.04
N ALA A 26 0.44 8.12 -21.18
CA ALA A 26 0.07 6.73 -21.45
C ALA A 26 0.71 5.76 -20.44
N HIS A 27 1.98 5.94 -20.11
CA HIS A 27 2.63 5.15 -19.05
C HIS A 27 1.99 5.37 -17.68
N ALA A 28 1.63 6.60 -17.33
CA ALA A 28 0.97 6.92 -16.07
C ALA A 28 -0.42 6.28 -15.97
N LEU A 29 -1.23 6.39 -17.03
CA LEU A 29 -2.56 5.78 -17.10
C LEU A 29 -2.47 4.24 -17.09
N ALA A 30 -1.46 3.65 -17.74
CA ALA A 30 -1.27 2.20 -17.79
C ALA A 30 -0.88 1.69 -16.41
N GLY A 31 0.04 2.39 -15.75
CA GLY A 31 0.46 2.10 -14.39
C GLY A 31 -0.68 2.24 -13.39
N ALA A 32 -1.47 3.31 -13.48
CA ALA A 32 -2.63 3.54 -12.62
C ALA A 32 -3.74 2.49 -12.84
N GLY A 33 -4.14 2.25 -14.09
CA GLY A 33 -5.15 1.25 -14.45
C GLY A 33 -4.71 -0.16 -14.08
N GLY A 34 -3.46 -0.53 -14.40
CA GLY A 34 -2.88 -1.81 -14.03
C GLY A 34 -2.79 -2.00 -12.51
N GLY A 35 -2.44 -0.94 -11.77
CA GLY A 35 -2.45 -0.93 -10.31
C GLY A 35 -3.85 -1.16 -9.73
N ILE A 36 -4.87 -0.48 -10.24
CA ILE A 36 -6.27 -0.65 -9.80
C ILE A 36 -6.77 -2.07 -10.11
N LEU A 37 -6.58 -2.58 -11.32
CA LEU A 37 -6.99 -3.93 -11.70
C LEU A 37 -6.29 -5.00 -10.86
N SER A 38 -4.97 -4.85 -10.66
CA SER A 38 -4.19 -5.74 -9.79
C SER A 38 -4.73 -5.71 -8.36
N MET A 39 -5.08 -4.53 -7.86
CA MET A 39 -5.65 -4.36 -6.53
C MET A 39 -7.01 -5.05 -6.41
N LEU A 40 -7.91 -4.87 -7.39
CA LEU A 40 -9.22 -5.52 -7.42
C LEU A 40 -9.10 -7.05 -7.40
N LEU A 41 -8.19 -7.62 -8.20
CA LEU A 41 -7.99 -9.08 -8.23
C LEU A 41 -7.36 -9.64 -6.96
N THR A 42 -6.53 -8.84 -6.28
CA THR A 42 -5.81 -9.29 -5.08
C THR A 42 -6.46 -8.87 -3.76
N TYR A 43 -7.53 -8.07 -3.83
CA TYR A 43 -8.26 -7.59 -2.66
C TYR A 43 -8.78 -8.70 -1.74
N PRO A 44 -9.27 -9.85 -2.23
CA PRO A 44 -9.63 -10.98 -1.36
C PRO A 44 -8.50 -11.41 -0.42
N LEU A 45 -7.24 -11.41 -0.90
CA LEU A 45 -6.08 -11.77 -0.08
C LEU A 45 -5.75 -10.68 0.96
N ILE A 46 -6.00 -9.41 0.64
CA ILE A 46 -5.89 -8.31 1.61
C ILE A 46 -6.91 -8.52 2.72
N THR A 47 -8.17 -8.78 2.37
CA THR A 47 -9.24 -9.04 3.34
C THR A 47 -8.89 -10.22 4.24
N LEU A 48 -8.41 -11.34 3.68
CA LEU A 48 -7.97 -12.50 4.45
C LEU A 48 -6.79 -12.17 5.38
N SER A 49 -5.78 -11.45 4.87
CA SER A 49 -4.63 -11.02 5.66
C SER A 49 -5.06 -10.14 6.83
N THR A 50 -5.91 -9.14 6.59
CA THR A 50 -6.36 -8.19 7.61
C THR A 50 -7.20 -8.89 8.66
N ARG A 51 -8.14 -9.76 8.27
CA ARG A 51 -8.95 -10.54 9.21
C ARG A 51 -8.09 -11.48 10.06
N ALA A 52 -7.15 -12.19 9.45
CA ALA A 52 -6.24 -13.06 10.18
C ALA A 52 -5.33 -12.30 11.17
N GLN A 53 -4.91 -11.06 10.84
CA GLN A 53 -4.09 -10.23 11.73
C GLN A 53 -4.85 -9.78 12.98
N VAL A 54 -6.16 -9.54 12.86
CA VAL A 54 -7.01 -9.08 13.97
C VAL A 54 -7.63 -10.22 14.78
N GLU A 55 -7.72 -11.42 14.20
CA GLU A 55 -8.27 -12.61 14.85
C GLU A 55 -7.39 -13.06 16.02
N SER A 56 -8.00 -13.30 17.18
CA SER A 56 -7.33 -13.82 18.38
C SER A 56 -7.29 -15.35 18.42
N LYS A 57 -6.56 -15.92 19.38
CA LYS A 57 -6.21 -17.36 19.49
C LYS A 57 -7.35 -18.38 19.31
N ARG A 58 -8.63 -18.01 19.45
CA ARG A 58 -9.77 -18.95 19.41
C ARG A 58 -10.07 -19.58 18.05
N ALA A 59 -9.43 -19.14 16.96
CA ALA A 59 -9.63 -19.71 15.64
C ALA A 59 -8.32 -20.27 15.06
N HIS A 60 -8.18 -21.59 15.08
CA HIS A 60 -7.16 -22.33 14.33
C HIS A 60 -7.68 -22.71 12.93
N SER A 61 -8.29 -21.77 12.21
CA SER A 61 -8.73 -22.01 10.83
C SER A 61 -7.56 -21.88 9.87
N THR A 62 -7.41 -22.85 8.97
CA THR A 62 -6.54 -22.69 7.81
C THR A 62 -7.06 -21.54 6.93
N THR A 63 -6.22 -20.98 6.05
CA THR A 63 -6.66 -19.93 5.11
C THR A 63 -7.83 -20.38 4.25
N TYR A 64 -7.90 -21.67 3.92
CA TYR A 64 -9.01 -22.27 3.20
C TYR A 64 -10.31 -22.25 4.03
N ASP A 65 -10.25 -22.63 5.30
CA ASP A 65 -11.41 -22.57 6.19
C ASP A 65 -11.91 -21.13 6.37
N ALA A 66 -10.99 -20.16 6.45
CA ALA A 66 -11.34 -18.75 6.51
C ALA A 66 -12.08 -18.30 5.24
N ILE A 67 -11.59 -18.67 4.04
CA ILE A 67 -12.27 -18.37 2.77
C ILE A 67 -13.67 -19.00 2.74
N ARG A 68 -13.77 -20.28 3.06
CA ARG A 68 -15.04 -21.01 3.07
C ARG A 68 -16.05 -20.36 4.02
N ARG A 69 -15.63 -20.01 5.24
CA ARG A 69 -16.48 -19.33 6.23
C ARG A 69 -16.96 -17.96 5.73
N ILE A 70 -16.09 -17.18 5.11
CA ILE A 70 -16.46 -15.86 4.57
C ILE A 70 -17.49 -16.01 3.45
N ILE A 71 -17.26 -16.92 2.50
CA ILE A 71 -18.19 -17.14 1.39
C ILE A 71 -19.54 -17.66 1.90
N GLN A 72 -19.54 -18.58 2.86
CA GLN A 72 -20.77 -19.12 3.44
C GLN A 72 -21.58 -18.09 4.23
N ARG A 73 -20.92 -17.16 4.94
CA ARG A 73 -21.61 -16.17 5.80
C ARG A 73 -21.96 -14.88 5.09
N GLU A 74 -21.06 -14.37 4.25
CA GLU A 74 -21.14 -13.03 3.67
C GLU A 74 -21.26 -13.02 2.14
N GLY A 75 -21.20 -14.21 1.54
CA GLY A 75 -21.05 -14.38 0.10
C GLY A 75 -19.68 -13.90 -0.41
N VAL A 76 -19.51 -13.94 -1.73
CA VAL A 76 -18.31 -13.45 -2.41
C VAL A 76 -18.05 -11.97 -2.12
N SER A 77 -19.12 -11.19 -1.88
CA SER A 77 -19.01 -9.77 -1.53
C SER A 77 -18.27 -9.52 -0.20
N GLY A 78 -18.23 -10.50 0.70
CA GLY A 78 -17.49 -10.43 1.97
C GLY A 78 -16.00 -10.23 1.78
N LEU A 79 -15.42 -10.88 0.76
CA LEU A 79 -14.00 -10.78 0.39
C LEU A 79 -13.60 -9.38 -0.12
N TYR A 80 -14.59 -8.55 -0.46
CA TYR A 80 -14.42 -7.18 -0.95
C TYR A 80 -14.85 -6.12 0.06
N SER A 81 -14.98 -6.51 1.34
CA SER A 81 -15.38 -5.58 2.40
C SER A 81 -14.30 -4.50 2.61
N GLY A 82 -14.72 -3.24 2.60
CA GLY A 82 -13.82 -2.09 2.72
C GLY A 82 -13.19 -1.62 1.41
N LEU A 83 -13.42 -2.29 0.26
CA LEU A 83 -12.73 -1.96 -1.00
C LEU A 83 -12.86 -0.48 -1.38
N GLU A 84 -14.05 0.10 -1.28
CA GLU A 84 -14.29 1.52 -1.58
C GLU A 84 -13.45 2.45 -0.68
N SER A 85 -13.47 2.18 0.63
CA SER A 85 -12.65 2.92 1.61
C SER A 85 -11.16 2.75 1.35
N ALA A 86 -10.72 1.56 0.96
CA ALA A 86 -9.34 1.28 0.60
C ALA A 86 -8.91 2.04 -0.66
N LEU A 87 -9.72 2.04 -1.72
CA LEU A 87 -9.41 2.78 -2.96
C LEU A 87 -9.31 4.28 -2.72
N PHE A 88 -10.25 4.84 -1.97
CA PHE A 88 -10.18 6.23 -1.53
C PHE A 88 -8.92 6.49 -0.70
N GLY A 89 -8.65 5.64 0.30
CA GLY A 89 -7.48 5.75 1.16
C GLY A 89 -6.16 5.69 0.39
N ILE A 90 -6.01 4.79 -0.59
CA ILE A 90 -4.83 4.70 -1.45
C ILE A 90 -4.63 5.98 -2.25
N SER A 91 -5.71 6.55 -2.76
CA SER A 91 -5.65 7.79 -3.55
C SER A 91 -5.13 8.95 -2.70
N VAL A 92 -5.67 9.11 -1.48
CA VAL A 92 -5.20 10.13 -0.52
C VAL A 92 -3.77 9.83 -0.07
N THR A 93 -3.44 8.57 0.24
CA THR A 93 -2.08 8.15 0.63
C THR A 93 -1.06 8.49 -0.44
N ASN A 94 -1.33 8.20 -1.72
CA ASN A 94 -0.44 8.54 -2.81
C ASN A 94 -0.28 10.05 -2.96
N PHE A 95 -1.39 10.80 -2.94
CA PHE A 95 -1.34 12.26 -3.04
C PHE A 95 -0.47 12.88 -1.94
N VAL A 96 -0.74 12.53 -0.67
CA VAL A 96 0.01 13.05 0.48
C VAL A 96 1.48 12.64 0.38
N TYR A 97 1.77 11.37 0.08
CA TYR A 97 3.14 10.89 -0.03
C TYR A 97 3.92 11.65 -1.11
N TYR A 98 3.41 11.74 -2.33
CA TYR A 98 4.11 12.43 -3.43
C TYR A 98 4.24 13.93 -3.19
N TYR A 99 3.22 14.58 -2.61
CA TYR A 99 3.30 15.99 -2.25
C TYR A 99 4.45 16.26 -1.26
N TRP A 100 4.47 15.53 -0.14
CA TRP A 100 5.51 15.72 0.88
C TRP A 100 6.89 15.28 0.38
N TYR A 101 6.96 14.20 -0.42
CA TYR A 101 8.21 13.76 -1.02
C TYR A 101 8.78 14.83 -1.95
N GLU A 102 7.98 15.40 -2.84
CA GLU A 102 8.44 16.42 -3.80
C GLU A 102 8.76 17.74 -3.09
N TRP A 103 8.00 18.09 -2.04
CA TRP A 103 8.31 19.24 -1.20
C TRP A 103 9.65 19.10 -0.49
N THR A 104 9.91 17.96 0.16
CA THR A 104 11.20 17.69 0.82
C THR A 104 12.34 17.58 -0.18
N ARG A 105 12.13 16.90 -1.32
CA ARG A 105 13.08 16.84 -2.42
C ARG A 105 13.45 18.23 -2.91
N SER A 106 12.47 19.09 -3.18
CA SER A 106 12.71 20.47 -3.61
C SER A 106 13.53 21.26 -2.59
N ALA A 107 13.32 21.02 -1.30
CA ALA A 107 14.12 21.64 -0.24
C ALA A 107 15.59 21.16 -0.28
N PHE A 108 15.82 19.87 -0.45
CA PHE A 108 17.18 19.32 -0.59
C PHE A 108 17.88 19.77 -1.86
N GLU A 109 17.19 19.82 -3.00
CA GLU A 109 17.76 20.32 -4.26
C GLU A 109 18.17 21.79 -4.13
N LYS A 110 17.36 22.63 -3.47
CA LYS A 110 17.72 24.03 -3.18
C LYS A 110 18.91 24.14 -2.23
N ALA A 111 18.98 23.31 -1.20
CA ALA A 111 20.11 23.29 -0.25
C ALA A 111 21.41 22.85 -0.96
N ALA A 112 21.35 21.81 -1.79
CA ALA A 112 22.48 21.33 -2.58
C ALA A 112 22.98 22.37 -3.58
N ALA A 113 22.08 23.10 -4.23
CA ALA A 113 22.44 24.20 -5.12
C ALA A 113 23.16 25.35 -4.39
N ARG A 114 22.69 25.72 -3.19
CA ARG A 114 23.36 26.72 -2.34
C ARG A 114 24.75 26.27 -1.88
N ALA A 115 24.93 24.97 -1.68
CA ALA A 115 26.22 24.38 -1.30
C ALA A 115 27.18 24.16 -2.50
N GLY A 116 26.83 24.60 -3.71
CA GLY A 116 27.70 24.50 -4.89
C GLY A 116 27.82 23.09 -5.48
N ARG A 117 26.88 22.17 -5.19
CA ARG A 117 26.95 20.78 -5.67
C ARG A 117 26.61 20.69 -7.17
N SER A 118 27.49 20.09 -7.97
CA SER A 118 27.33 19.97 -9.44
C SER A 118 26.15 19.07 -9.87
N SER A 119 25.76 18.10 -9.04
CA SER A 119 24.61 17.22 -9.31
C SER A 119 23.34 17.78 -8.67
N LYS A 120 22.30 17.97 -9.50
CA LYS A 120 20.94 18.31 -9.04
C LYS A 120 20.15 17.09 -8.53
N LYS A 121 20.71 15.88 -8.60
CA LYS A 121 20.03 14.66 -8.13
C LYS A 121 20.24 14.48 -6.64
N LEU A 122 19.19 14.06 -5.94
CA LEU A 122 19.28 13.63 -4.54
C LEU A 122 20.27 12.48 -4.40
N THR A 123 21.08 12.53 -3.35
CA THR A 123 21.83 11.37 -2.86
C THR A 123 20.87 10.30 -2.34
N THR A 124 21.37 9.07 -2.20
CA THR A 124 20.60 7.97 -1.61
C THR A 124 20.09 8.32 -0.21
N ALA A 125 20.94 8.91 0.63
CA ALA A 125 20.56 9.33 1.98
C ALA A 125 19.46 10.41 1.97
N GLU A 126 19.60 11.44 1.14
CA GLU A 126 18.57 12.49 0.98
C GLU A 126 17.25 11.90 0.48
N SER A 127 17.29 10.94 -0.44
CA SER A 127 16.10 10.23 -0.94
C SER A 127 15.42 9.41 0.16
N MET A 128 16.20 8.75 1.03
CA MET A 128 15.69 7.98 2.16
C MET A 128 15.05 8.89 3.21
N ILE A 129 15.66 10.04 3.52
CA ILE A 129 15.11 11.03 4.45
C ILE A 129 13.83 11.65 3.87
N ALA A 130 13.82 12.01 2.58
CA ALA A 130 12.62 12.51 1.91
C ALA A 130 11.48 11.48 1.96
N GLY A 131 11.79 10.21 1.69
CA GLY A 131 10.84 9.10 1.84
C GLY A 131 10.33 8.92 3.27
N ALA A 132 11.19 9.07 4.28
CA ALA A 132 10.81 8.95 5.69
C ALA A 132 9.90 10.11 6.15
N ILE A 133 10.19 11.35 5.74
CA ILE A 133 9.36 12.52 6.02
C ILE A 133 8.00 12.37 5.34
N ALA A 134 8.00 12.04 4.04
CA ALA A 134 6.78 11.80 3.28
C ALA A 134 5.93 10.67 3.88
N GLY A 135 6.57 9.55 4.22
CA GLY A 135 5.91 8.41 4.85
C GLY A 135 5.31 8.76 6.22
N SER A 136 6.03 9.53 7.04
CA SER A 136 5.55 9.96 8.36
C SER A 136 4.35 10.90 8.25
N ALA A 137 4.42 11.91 7.38
CA ALA A 137 3.29 12.81 7.10
C ALA A 137 2.07 12.03 6.57
N THR A 138 2.31 11.08 5.67
CA THR A 138 1.27 10.19 5.12
C THR A 138 0.60 9.38 6.23
N VAL A 139 1.36 8.81 7.15
CA VAL A 139 0.81 8.08 8.29
C VAL A 139 -0.08 9.00 9.13
N LEU A 140 0.41 10.17 9.53
CA LEU A 140 -0.34 11.08 10.41
C LEU A 140 -1.65 11.56 9.78
N ILE A 141 -1.65 11.84 8.48
CA ILE A 141 -2.81 12.39 7.77
C ILE A 141 -3.81 11.29 7.40
N THR A 142 -3.33 10.11 6.97
CA THR A 142 -4.20 9.06 6.41
C THR A 142 -4.60 7.99 7.42
N ASN A 143 -4.03 7.98 8.63
CA ASN A 143 -4.38 7.00 9.67
C ASN A 143 -5.90 6.86 9.91
N PRO A 144 -6.68 7.96 10.01
CA PRO A 144 -8.13 7.88 10.22
C PRO A 144 -8.83 7.02 9.17
N ILE A 145 -8.44 7.16 7.89
CA ILE A 145 -9.01 6.39 6.78
C ILE A 145 -8.68 4.91 6.94
N TRP A 146 -7.44 4.59 7.30
CA TRP A 146 -6.99 3.21 7.49
C TRP A 146 -7.60 2.55 8.73
N VAL A 147 -7.86 3.29 9.81
CA VAL A 147 -8.59 2.79 10.98
C VAL A 147 -10.02 2.38 10.56
N VAL A 148 -10.74 3.27 9.88
CA VAL A 148 -12.10 2.98 9.38
C VAL A 148 -12.08 1.79 8.44
N ASN A 149 -11.19 1.77 7.46
CA ASN A 149 -11.08 0.66 6.50
C ASN A 149 -10.80 -0.68 7.19
N THR A 150 -9.87 -0.71 8.15
CA THR A 150 -9.51 -1.94 8.87
C THR A 150 -10.71 -2.45 9.69
N ARG A 151 -11.45 -1.55 10.35
CA ARG A 151 -12.67 -1.91 11.07
C ARG A 151 -13.77 -2.42 10.14
N MET A 152 -13.99 -1.79 8.99
CA MET A 152 -14.95 -2.27 7.99
C MET A 152 -14.58 -3.67 7.47
N THR A 153 -13.28 -3.91 7.27
CA THR A 153 -12.77 -5.19 6.77
C THR A 153 -12.90 -6.30 7.82
N ALA A 154 -12.76 -5.96 9.11
CA ALA A 154 -12.85 -6.87 10.25
C ALA A 154 -14.28 -7.14 10.75
N ARG A 155 -15.15 -6.11 10.81
CA ARG A 155 -16.46 -6.12 11.50
C ARG A 155 -17.44 -7.20 11.04
N LYS A 156 -17.36 -7.69 9.80
CA LYS A 156 -18.28 -8.74 9.35
C LYS A 156 -18.02 -10.12 9.96
N SER A 157 -16.92 -10.30 10.70
CA SER A 157 -16.67 -11.55 11.44
C SER A 157 -17.45 -11.63 12.77
N GLU A 158 -17.88 -10.50 13.34
CA GLU A 158 -18.45 -10.44 14.70
C GLU A 158 -19.98 -10.36 14.74
N SER A 159 -20.64 -9.97 13.64
CA SER A 159 -22.08 -9.65 13.63
C SER A 159 -23.06 -10.82 13.84
N GLU A 160 -22.59 -12.03 14.11
CA GLU A 160 -23.44 -13.20 14.40
C GLU A 160 -23.02 -14.00 15.64
N GLN A 161 -21.98 -13.61 16.40
CA GLN A 161 -21.72 -14.26 17.70
C GLN A 161 -22.64 -13.74 18.82
N GLU A 162 -23.38 -12.66 18.60
CA GLU A 162 -24.32 -12.07 19.58
C GLU A 162 -25.79 -12.02 19.15
N THR A 163 -26.20 -12.70 18.06
CA THR A 163 -27.63 -12.79 17.74
C THR A 163 -28.26 -13.98 18.43
N LEU A 164 -29.06 -13.71 19.46
CA LEU A 164 -29.99 -14.68 20.07
C LEU A 164 -30.85 -15.33 18.97
N PRO A 165 -31.21 -16.63 19.09
CA PRO A 165 -32.09 -17.30 18.13
C PRO A 165 -33.39 -16.49 17.93
N GLY A 166 -33.68 -16.07 16.69
CA GLY A 166 -34.93 -15.36 16.35
C GLY A 166 -34.82 -13.85 16.13
N THR A 167 -33.65 -13.22 16.31
CA THR A 167 -33.45 -11.82 15.86
C THR A 167 -33.06 -11.76 14.38
N PRO A 168 -33.76 -10.98 13.52
CA PRO A 168 -33.40 -10.87 12.12
C PRO A 168 -31.97 -10.30 12.00
N PRO A 169 -31.10 -10.86 11.14
CA PRO A 169 -29.73 -10.40 11.01
C PRO A 169 -29.74 -8.93 10.64
N LYS A 170 -29.01 -8.09 11.41
CA LYS A 170 -28.93 -6.65 11.18
C LYS A 170 -28.16 -6.40 9.87
N LYS A 171 -28.89 -6.42 8.76
CA LYS A 171 -28.45 -6.35 7.35
C LYS A 171 -27.79 -5.03 6.93
N SER A 172 -27.26 -4.24 7.85
CA SER A 172 -26.62 -2.97 7.51
C SER A 172 -25.20 -3.25 7.02
N ARG A 173 -25.02 -3.24 5.70
CA ARG A 173 -23.71 -3.07 5.06
C ARG A 173 -23.19 -1.72 5.54
N ALA A 174 -22.42 -1.71 6.62
CA ALA A 174 -21.93 -0.46 7.21
C ALA A 174 -21.21 0.32 6.11
N SER A 175 -21.71 1.52 5.83
CA SER A 175 -21.04 2.47 4.94
C SER A 175 -19.76 2.95 5.61
N THR A 176 -18.78 3.42 4.83
CA THR A 176 -17.58 4.05 5.37
C THR A 176 -17.93 5.22 6.28
N ILE A 177 -18.94 6.01 5.90
CA ILE A 177 -19.41 7.15 6.69
C ILE A 177 -20.09 6.68 7.98
N SER A 178 -20.94 5.65 7.91
CA SER A 178 -21.60 5.14 9.13
C SER A 178 -20.58 4.57 10.11
N THR A 179 -19.57 3.84 9.61
CA THR A 179 -18.49 3.29 10.45
C THR A 179 -17.67 4.40 11.11
N LEU A 180 -17.38 5.48 10.38
CA LEU A 180 -16.71 6.66 10.93
C LEU A 180 -17.56 7.35 12.01
N LEU A 181 -18.84 7.57 11.75
CA LEU A 181 -19.75 8.21 12.72
C LEU A 181 -19.93 7.36 13.98
N ASP A 182 -20.07 6.04 13.83
CA ASP A 182 -20.16 5.11 14.95
C ASP A 182 -18.87 5.15 15.79
N LEU A 183 -17.70 5.16 15.14
CA LEU A 183 -16.40 5.25 15.81
C LEU A 183 -16.29 6.55 16.62
N LEU A 184 -16.65 7.68 16.02
CA LEU A 184 -16.62 8.99 16.66
C LEU A 184 -17.59 9.07 17.85
N ARG A 185 -18.79 8.49 17.73
CA ARG A 185 -19.81 8.51 18.78
C ARG A 185 -19.45 7.58 19.95
N GLN A 186 -18.97 6.37 19.66
CA GLN A 186 -18.73 5.36 20.70
C GLN A 186 -17.37 5.55 21.38
N GLU A 187 -16.31 5.72 20.59
CA GLU A 187 -14.92 5.68 21.08
C GLU A 187 -14.25 7.06 21.13
N GLY A 188 -14.77 8.01 20.34
CA GLY A 188 -14.29 9.38 20.27
C GLY A 188 -13.18 9.59 19.23
N PRO A 189 -12.80 10.85 18.95
CA PRO A 189 -11.87 11.20 17.87
C PRO A 189 -10.47 10.59 18.03
N LYS A 190 -10.02 10.33 19.26
CA LYS A 190 -8.70 9.72 19.52
C LYS A 190 -8.57 8.31 18.93
N ALA A 191 -9.68 7.58 18.75
CA ALA A 191 -9.67 6.25 18.16
C ALA A 191 -9.19 6.24 16.71
N LEU A 192 -9.36 7.35 15.97
CA LEU A 192 -8.86 7.51 14.59
C LEU A 192 -7.32 7.52 14.50
N PHE A 193 -6.63 7.72 15.62
CA PHE A 193 -5.18 7.72 15.72
C PHE A 193 -4.63 6.44 16.39
N ALA A 194 -5.49 5.45 16.63
CA ALA A 194 -5.03 4.14 17.06
C ALA A 194 -4.07 3.55 16.01
N GLY A 195 -2.97 2.93 16.46
CA GLY A 195 -1.99 2.32 15.56
C GLY A 195 -1.00 3.29 14.88
N VAL A 196 -1.03 4.59 15.19
CA VAL A 196 -0.07 5.56 14.60
C VAL A 196 1.38 5.20 14.93
N LEU A 197 1.69 4.83 16.18
CA LEU A 197 3.06 4.47 16.59
C LEU A 197 3.64 3.29 15.80
N PRO A 198 2.98 2.11 15.73
CA PRO A 198 3.48 1.04 14.87
C PRO A 198 3.48 1.45 13.40
N ALA A 199 2.52 2.24 12.93
CA ALA A 199 2.52 2.72 11.54
C ALA A 199 3.73 3.61 11.21
N LEU A 200 4.19 4.46 12.14
CA LEU A 200 5.39 5.27 11.98
C LEU A 200 6.66 4.40 11.93
N ILE A 201 6.75 3.35 12.76
CA ILE A 201 7.85 2.39 12.68
C ILE A 201 7.87 1.70 11.31
N LEU A 202 6.70 1.36 10.76
CA LEU A 202 6.58 0.74 9.44
C LEU A 202 7.07 1.63 8.28
N VAL A 203 7.24 2.95 8.48
CA VAL A 203 7.85 3.85 7.48
C VAL A 203 9.30 3.44 7.18
N ILE A 204 9.98 2.72 8.08
CA ILE A 204 11.33 2.21 7.84
C ILE A 204 11.37 1.01 6.88
N ASN A 205 10.23 0.39 6.55
CA ASN A 205 10.21 -0.84 5.75
C ASN A 205 10.91 -0.69 4.38
N PRO A 206 10.67 0.38 3.57
CA PRO A 206 11.40 0.58 2.31
C PRO A 206 12.89 0.80 2.51
N ILE A 207 13.30 1.45 3.62
CA ILE A 207 14.71 1.66 3.98
C ILE A 207 15.39 0.32 4.26
N LEU A 208 14.74 -0.56 5.03
CA LEU A 208 15.23 -1.93 5.27
C LEU A 208 15.33 -2.72 3.98
N GLN A 209 14.29 -2.68 3.14
CA GLN A 209 14.28 -3.37 1.85
C GLN A 209 15.45 -2.93 0.96
N TYR A 210 15.66 -1.61 0.82
CA TYR A 210 16.75 -1.06 0.03
C TYR A 210 18.12 -1.45 0.60
N THR A 211 18.30 -1.34 1.92
CA THR A 211 19.56 -1.69 2.59
C THR A 211 19.89 -3.17 2.38
N ILE A 212 18.92 -4.06 2.56
CA ILE A 212 19.10 -5.50 2.33
C ILE A 212 19.41 -5.75 0.85
N PHE A 213 18.70 -5.09 -0.07
CA PHE A 213 18.96 -5.21 -1.51
C PHE A 213 20.40 -4.81 -1.86
N GLU A 214 20.89 -3.64 -1.39
CA GLU A 214 22.25 -3.18 -1.67
C GLU A 214 23.31 -4.13 -1.10
N GLN A 215 23.12 -4.65 0.11
CA GLN A 215 24.05 -5.63 0.70
C GLN A 215 24.11 -6.91 -0.13
N LEU A 216 22.97 -7.44 -0.54
CA LEU A 216 22.90 -8.64 -1.39
C LEU A 216 23.49 -8.38 -2.78
N LYS A 217 23.19 -7.22 -3.36
CA LYS A 217 23.74 -6.80 -4.65
C LYS A 217 25.27 -6.74 -4.60
N ASN A 218 25.84 -6.12 -3.58
CA ASN A 218 27.29 -6.02 -3.39
C ASN A 218 27.95 -7.41 -3.31
N ILE A 219 27.29 -8.39 -2.68
CA ILE A 219 27.80 -9.76 -2.62
C ILE A 219 27.80 -10.43 -4.00
N VAL A 220 26.75 -10.23 -4.80
CA VAL A 220 26.66 -10.80 -6.16
C VAL A 220 27.66 -10.14 -7.09
N GLU A 221 27.77 -8.80 -7.07
CA GLU A 221 28.68 -8.02 -7.93
C GLU A 221 30.15 -8.36 -7.70
N ARG A 222 30.53 -8.75 -6.48
CA ARG A 222 31.88 -9.25 -6.18
C ARG A 222 32.23 -10.55 -6.91
N ARG A 223 31.24 -11.35 -7.31
CA ARG A 223 31.44 -12.66 -7.97
C ARG A 223 31.15 -12.62 -9.46
N ARG A 224 30.15 -11.84 -9.88
CA ARG A 224 29.73 -11.72 -11.29
C ARG A 224 28.93 -10.44 -11.52
N ARG A 225 28.83 -10.01 -12.78
CA ARG A 225 27.98 -8.87 -13.16
C ARG A 225 26.50 -9.15 -12.89
N MET A 226 25.79 -8.19 -12.30
CA MET A 226 24.35 -8.31 -12.03
C MET A 226 23.54 -8.39 -13.33
N THR A 227 22.62 -9.35 -13.37
CA THR A 227 21.58 -9.41 -14.42
C THR A 227 20.26 -8.81 -13.93
N PRO A 228 19.35 -8.40 -14.83
CA PRO A 228 18.01 -7.94 -14.44
C PRO A 228 17.22 -8.99 -13.63
N LYS A 229 17.42 -10.28 -13.93
CA LYS A 229 16.82 -11.39 -13.17
C LYS A 229 17.32 -11.41 -11.73
N ASP A 230 18.63 -11.24 -11.55
CA ASP A 230 19.21 -11.17 -10.21
C ASP A 230 18.64 -9.97 -9.43
N ALA A 231 18.54 -8.79 -10.05
CA ALA A 231 17.95 -7.62 -9.40
C ALA A 231 16.49 -7.85 -8.96
N PHE A 232 15.71 -8.55 -9.79
CA PHE A 232 14.34 -8.96 -9.45
C PHE A 232 14.30 -9.89 -8.22
N TYR A 233 15.09 -10.97 -8.22
CA TYR A 233 15.11 -11.93 -7.10
C TYR A 233 15.67 -11.32 -5.82
N LEU A 234 16.74 -10.52 -5.91
CA LEU A 234 17.29 -9.81 -4.75
C LEU A 234 16.29 -8.78 -4.20
N GLY A 235 15.57 -8.08 -5.07
CA GLY A 235 14.51 -7.16 -4.68
C GLY A 235 13.35 -7.87 -3.97
N ALA A 236 12.92 -9.02 -4.48
CA ALA A 236 11.89 -9.85 -3.87
C ALA A 236 12.33 -10.40 -2.50
N LEU A 237 13.56 -10.91 -2.40
CA LEU A 237 14.14 -11.39 -1.15
C LEU A 237 14.27 -10.26 -0.12
N GLY A 238 14.75 -9.09 -0.55
CA GLY A 238 14.82 -7.90 0.29
C GLY A 238 13.44 -7.49 0.83
N LYS A 239 12.40 -7.56 0.00
CA LYS A 239 11.02 -7.28 0.41
C LYS A 239 10.51 -8.29 1.45
N ILE A 240 10.78 -9.58 1.25
CA ILE A 240 10.37 -10.64 2.19
C ILE A 240 11.07 -10.47 3.54
N LEU A 241 12.38 -10.24 3.54
CA LEU A 241 13.15 -10.05 4.76
C LEU A 241 12.74 -8.78 5.52
N ALA A 242 12.62 -7.65 4.83
CA ALA A 242 12.13 -6.40 5.43
C ALA A 242 10.71 -6.53 5.98
N THR A 243 9.82 -7.18 5.21
CA THR A 243 8.44 -7.46 5.66
C THR A 243 8.44 -8.37 6.88
N SER A 244 9.28 -9.41 6.91
CA SER A 244 9.36 -10.34 8.04
C SER A 244 9.81 -9.64 9.33
N ILE A 245 10.85 -8.79 9.24
CA ILE A 245 11.34 -7.98 10.38
C ILE A 245 10.25 -7.03 10.90
N THR A 246 9.51 -6.41 9.99
CA THR A 246 8.49 -5.41 10.31
C THR A 246 7.10 -6.00 10.59
N TYR A 247 6.90 -7.30 10.32
CA TYR A 247 5.60 -7.96 10.39
C TYR A 247 4.94 -7.88 11.78
N PRO A 248 5.66 -8.04 12.90
CA PRO A 248 5.07 -7.85 14.23
C PRO A 248 4.36 -6.50 14.39
N TYR A 249 4.94 -5.42 13.82
CA TYR A 249 4.33 -4.08 13.86
C TYR A 249 3.13 -3.96 12.90
N ILE A 250 3.11 -4.70 11.79
CA ILE A 250 1.93 -4.80 10.91
C ILE A 250 0.77 -5.41 11.68
N THR A 251 1.00 -6.52 12.38
CA THR A 251 -0.02 -7.20 13.18
C THR A 251 -0.53 -6.32 14.31
N VAL A 252 0.37 -5.70 15.07
CA VAL A 252 -0.02 -4.80 16.17
C VAL A 252 -0.81 -3.60 15.64
N LYS A 253 -0.38 -2.98 14.53
CA LYS A 253 -1.12 -1.90 13.88
C LYS A 253 -2.56 -2.32 13.56
N SER A 254 -2.74 -3.46 12.90
CA SER A 254 -4.07 -3.97 12.53
C SER A 254 -4.95 -4.22 13.75
N ARG A 255 -4.39 -4.80 14.83
CA ARG A 255 -5.12 -5.02 16.10
C ARG A 255 -5.49 -3.73 16.81
N MET A 256 -4.58 -2.75 16.85
CA MET A 256 -4.87 -1.43 17.42
C MET A 256 -5.96 -0.70 16.62
N HIS A 257 -6.02 -0.86 15.30
CA HIS A 257 -7.08 -0.24 14.49
C HIS A 257 -8.48 -0.76 14.84
N VAL A 258 -8.61 -2.02 15.27
CA VAL A 258 -9.90 -2.62 15.65
C VAL A 258 -10.16 -2.64 17.15
N ALA A 259 -9.19 -2.21 17.96
CA ALA A 259 -9.34 -2.19 19.41
C ALA A 259 -10.46 -1.23 19.84
N SER A 260 -11.47 -1.78 20.51
CA SER A 260 -12.60 -1.02 21.05
C SER A 260 -12.25 -0.31 22.35
N LYS A 261 -13.05 0.70 22.72
CA LYS A 261 -12.89 1.52 23.94
C LYS A 261 -12.87 0.70 25.24
N ASP A 262 -13.59 -0.41 25.25
CA ASP A 262 -13.72 -1.34 26.39
C ASP A 262 -12.58 -2.38 26.44
N GLY A 263 -11.74 -2.43 25.41
CA GLY A 263 -10.51 -3.20 25.40
C GLY A 263 -9.41 -2.53 26.24
N PRO A 264 -8.39 -3.27 26.67
CA PRO A 264 -7.28 -2.70 27.41
C PRO A 264 -6.56 -1.65 26.54
N LYS A 265 -6.44 -0.42 27.08
CA LYS A 265 -5.71 0.70 26.46
C LYS A 265 -4.22 0.41 26.54
N GLU A 266 -3.73 -0.39 25.61
CA GLU A 266 -2.35 -0.83 25.62
C GLU A 266 -1.46 0.09 24.79
N SER A 267 -0.29 0.39 25.34
CA SER A 267 0.82 0.93 24.57
C SER A 267 1.27 -0.12 23.54
N LEU A 268 2.02 0.32 22.51
CA LEU A 268 2.62 -0.57 21.51
C LEU A 268 3.35 -1.77 22.15
N ASN A 269 4.15 -1.51 23.19
CA ASN A 269 4.88 -2.54 23.91
C ASN A 269 3.95 -3.44 24.74
N GLY A 270 2.86 -2.88 25.28
CA GLY A 270 1.80 -3.64 25.94
C GLY A 270 1.17 -4.64 24.98
N SER A 271 0.76 -4.20 23.79
CA SER A 271 0.15 -5.07 22.78
C SER A 271 1.12 -6.13 22.27
N LEU A 272 2.40 -5.81 22.04
CA LEU A 272 3.41 -6.83 21.70
C LEU A 272 3.53 -7.89 22.79
N LYS A 273 3.70 -7.47 24.05
CA LYS A 273 3.82 -8.39 25.20
C LYS A 273 2.57 -9.24 25.36
N ARG A 274 1.39 -8.65 25.20
CA ARG A 274 0.12 -9.36 25.29
C ARG A 274 -0.03 -10.40 24.19
N ILE A 275 0.26 -10.06 22.93
CA ILE A 275 0.20 -11.04 21.83
C ILE A 275 1.15 -12.20 22.10
N VAL A 276 2.38 -11.93 22.54
CA VAL A 276 3.35 -12.99 22.86
C VAL A 276 2.88 -13.84 24.05
N LYS A 277 2.34 -13.21 25.11
CA LYS A 277 1.84 -13.91 26.30
C LYS A 277 0.60 -14.75 26.00
N GLU A 278 -0.38 -14.17 25.31
CA GLU A 278 -1.65 -14.80 25.03
C GLU A 278 -1.52 -15.78 23.87
N GLU A 279 -0.84 -15.42 22.78
CA GLU A 279 -0.83 -16.16 21.51
C GLU A 279 0.50 -16.84 21.16
N GLY A 280 1.58 -16.51 21.86
CA GLY A 280 2.94 -16.91 21.50
C GLY A 280 3.50 -16.08 20.34
N PHE A 281 4.75 -16.36 19.95
CA PHE A 281 5.43 -15.66 18.85
C PHE A 281 4.70 -15.81 17.51
N VAL A 282 3.99 -16.93 17.29
CA VAL A 282 3.20 -17.17 16.09
C VAL A 282 2.07 -16.14 15.94
N GLY A 283 1.52 -15.62 17.05
CA GLY A 283 0.50 -14.58 17.04
C GLY A 283 0.95 -13.30 16.33
N LEU A 284 2.24 -12.94 16.45
CA LEU A 284 2.82 -11.77 15.78
C LEU A 284 2.87 -11.92 14.25
N TYR A 285 2.87 -13.16 13.74
CA TYR A 285 3.00 -13.47 12.32
C TYR A 285 1.68 -13.93 11.67
N ARG A 286 0.55 -13.79 12.37
CA ARG A 286 -0.76 -14.12 11.80
C ARG A 286 -1.07 -13.31 10.55
N GLY A 287 -1.56 -13.99 9.52
CA GLY A 287 -1.88 -13.39 8.21
C GLY A 287 -0.70 -13.25 7.25
N ILE A 288 0.52 -13.69 7.61
CA ILE A 288 1.71 -13.50 6.76
C ILE A 288 1.59 -14.24 5.43
N GLY A 289 1.00 -15.45 5.43
CA GLY A 289 0.78 -16.24 4.22
C GLY A 289 -0.06 -15.51 3.17
N PRO A 290 -1.31 -15.12 3.50
CA PRO A 290 -2.13 -14.28 2.63
C PRO A 290 -1.43 -12.98 2.21
N LYS A 291 -0.68 -12.33 3.12
CA LYS A 291 0.02 -11.06 2.82
C LYS A 291 1.14 -11.22 1.80
N VAL A 292 1.99 -12.23 1.96
CA VAL A 292 3.11 -12.51 1.04
C VAL A 292 2.58 -12.95 -0.32
N THR A 293 1.57 -13.84 -0.32
CA THR A 293 0.89 -14.30 -1.53
C THR A 293 0.26 -13.13 -2.28
N GLN A 294 -0.45 -12.25 -1.57
CA GLN A 294 -0.99 -11.00 -2.11
C GLN A 294 0.12 -10.17 -2.76
N SER A 295 1.23 -9.96 -2.05
CA SER A 295 2.33 -9.15 -2.56
C SER A 295 2.94 -9.70 -3.86
N ALA A 296 3.11 -11.02 -3.94
CA ALA A 296 3.65 -11.69 -5.11
C ALA A 296 2.68 -11.60 -6.31
N ILE A 297 1.40 -11.90 -6.08
CA ILE A 297 0.37 -11.87 -7.13
C ILE A 297 0.11 -10.44 -7.62
N THR A 298 0.07 -9.44 -6.73
CA THR A 298 -0.08 -8.03 -7.13
C THR A 298 1.08 -7.59 -8.01
N ALA A 299 2.32 -8.01 -7.72
CA ALA A 299 3.46 -7.70 -8.57
C ALA A 299 3.32 -8.37 -9.95
N ALA A 300 2.96 -9.65 -10.00
CA ALA A 300 2.75 -10.37 -11.25
C ALA A 300 1.67 -9.71 -12.13
N PHE A 301 0.52 -9.36 -11.55
CA PHE A 301 -0.54 -8.66 -12.27
C PHE A 301 -0.16 -7.25 -12.69
N LEU A 302 0.56 -6.51 -11.85
CA LEU A 302 0.99 -5.16 -12.22
C LEU A 302 1.89 -5.20 -13.45
N PHE A 303 2.85 -6.13 -13.50
CA PHE A 303 3.69 -6.30 -14.68
C PHE A 303 2.90 -6.75 -15.90
N GLY A 304 2.07 -7.80 -15.76
CA GLY A 304 1.26 -8.31 -16.87
C GLY A 304 0.27 -7.28 -17.44
N PHE A 305 -0.44 -6.55 -16.58
CA PHE A 305 -1.40 -5.54 -17.01
C PHE A 305 -0.74 -4.27 -17.51
N LYS A 306 0.41 -3.86 -16.98
CA LYS A 306 1.13 -2.70 -17.48
C LYS A 306 1.45 -2.86 -18.96
N ASP A 307 1.92 -4.03 -19.36
CA ASP A 307 2.33 -4.30 -20.74
C ASP A 307 1.09 -4.31 -21.67
N VAL A 308 0.04 -5.03 -21.28
CA VAL A 308 -1.22 -5.08 -22.05
C VAL A 308 -1.91 -3.71 -22.18
N LEU A 309 -2.00 -2.95 -21.08
CA LEU A 309 -2.65 -1.63 -21.08
C LEU A 309 -1.82 -0.59 -21.83
N TYR A 310 -0.49 -0.68 -21.76
CA TYR A 310 0.39 0.17 -22.56
C TYR A 310 0.17 -0.06 -24.06
N ASP A 311 0.18 -1.32 -24.50
CA ASP A 311 -0.04 -1.67 -25.91
C ASP A 311 -1.42 -1.24 -26.40
N LEU A 312 -2.45 -1.40 -25.57
CA LEU A 312 -3.80 -0.93 -25.87
C LEU A 312 -3.83 0.59 -26.08
N MET A 313 -3.20 1.37 -25.20
CA MET A 313 -3.17 2.84 -25.32
C MET A 313 -2.36 3.33 -26.51
N VAL A 314 -1.24 2.68 -26.83
CA VAL A 314 -0.47 3.00 -28.03
C VAL A 314 -1.28 2.68 -29.29
N SER A 315 -2.02 1.57 -29.30
CA SER A 315 -2.91 1.19 -30.40
C SER A 315 -4.09 2.16 -30.59
N LEU A 316 -4.77 2.55 -29.51
CA LEU A 316 -5.84 3.55 -29.52
C LEU A 316 -5.34 4.92 -30.02
N ARG A 317 -4.14 5.34 -29.61
CA ARG A 317 -3.51 6.57 -30.12
C ARG A 317 -3.27 6.50 -31.63
N LYS A 318 -2.75 5.38 -32.14
CA LYS A 318 -2.50 5.18 -33.57
C LYS A 318 -3.81 5.22 -34.37
N ARG A 319 -4.90 4.63 -33.85
CA ARG A 319 -6.24 4.69 -34.47
C ARG A 319 -6.81 6.11 -34.51
N ASN A 320 -6.75 6.87 -33.42
CA ASN A 320 -7.27 8.24 -33.41
C ASN A 320 -6.48 9.19 -34.33
N ARG A 321 -5.17 8.99 -34.50
CA ARG A 321 -4.37 9.74 -35.50
C ARG A 321 -4.68 9.36 -36.95
N ALA A 322 -5.18 8.15 -37.20
CA ALA A 322 -5.57 7.70 -38.54
C ALA A 322 -6.96 8.20 -38.95
N ILE A 323 -7.84 8.49 -37.97
CA ILE A 323 -9.20 9.03 -38.21
C ILE A 323 -9.20 10.56 -38.35
N SER A 324 -8.17 11.23 -37.82
CA SER A 324 -8.02 12.70 -37.87
C SER A 324 -7.18 13.22 -39.06
N LYS A 325 -6.79 12.34 -39.99
CA LYS A 325 -6.16 12.68 -41.27
C LYS A 325 -7.15 12.44 -42.39
#